data_AF-A0A2M7ABF0-F1
#
_entry.id   AF-A0A2M7ABF0-F1
#
_cell.length_a   1.000
_cell.length_b   1.000
_cell.length_c   1.000
_cell.angle_alpha   90.00
_cell.angle_beta   90.00
_cell.angle_gamma   90.00
#
_symmetry.space_group_name_H-M   'P 1'
#
loop_
_entity.id
_entity.type
_entity.pdbx_description
1 polymer ?
#
loop_
_entity_poly.entity_id
_entity_poly.type
_entity_poly.pdbx_seq_one_letter_code
_entity_poly.pdbx_strand_id
1 'polypeptide(L)'
;MKNFNLRVFKNPGREYSIIPFWFINKIPKRDEIEQQLSEMKEKKVEQFFIHPRMGLEVPDYIKSPLSLGIFGGTLYAKYFTEERKKRPTPYLRAPWWKIISQIIEIAKKKGMKAWIYDEFDWPSGTAGMTIPVKHPEFRAKYLIVSLHTSGRVNPIRNVNLAIWHNMISNGVKMEERVKYAYLVRGKEMKNVTKRLLQEKEIQIKKGEVVVLFNLFETDDYIDVMNKDAVKEFLNLTHEKYLKRYKSEFGKTIPGFFSDEVTLIHHLSLDKLLMKKIIPWTEDLEEYFYKENKYKMEERLPLLLLNIEGSEKFRCDFWKTVTKVYSENFHNQIKRWS
;
A
#
# COMPACT_ATOMS: atom_id res chain seq x y z
N MET A 1 -3.40 -35.01 -23.85
CA MET A 1 -3.85 -35.21 -22.46
C MET A 1 -3.31 -36.51 -21.85
N LYS A 2 -2.01 -36.85 -21.99
CA LYS A 2 -1.49 -38.16 -21.56
C LYS A 2 -1.19 -38.30 -20.05
N ASN A 3 -1.36 -37.23 -19.26
CA ASN A 3 -1.05 -37.22 -17.81
C ASN A 3 -2.23 -36.82 -16.91
N PHE A 4 -3.48 -36.84 -17.40
CA PHE A 4 -4.63 -36.54 -16.55
C PHE A 4 -4.95 -37.73 -15.64
N ASN A 5 -4.74 -37.55 -14.33
CA ASN A 5 -5.09 -38.55 -13.32
C ASN A 5 -6.44 -38.18 -12.68
N LEU A 6 -7.52 -38.86 -13.10
CA LEU A 6 -8.89 -38.62 -12.60
C LEU A 6 -9.01 -38.83 -11.08
N ARG A 7 -8.22 -39.73 -10.49
CA ARG A 7 -8.24 -40.00 -9.04
C ARG A 7 -7.67 -38.81 -8.27
N VAL A 8 -6.55 -38.25 -8.75
CA VAL A 8 -5.96 -37.02 -8.17
C VAL A 8 -6.89 -35.83 -8.38
N PHE A 9 -7.51 -35.69 -9.55
CA PHE A 9 -8.45 -34.61 -9.80
C PHE A 9 -9.69 -34.66 -8.87
N LYS A 10 -10.26 -35.85 -8.64
CA LYS A 10 -11.42 -36.03 -7.75
C LYS A 10 -11.08 -35.91 -6.26
N ASN A 11 -9.82 -36.14 -5.89
CA ASN A 11 -9.35 -36.04 -4.51
C ASN A 11 -7.95 -35.43 -4.48
N PRO A 12 -7.85 -34.12 -4.71
CA PRO A 12 -6.56 -33.47 -4.85
C PRO A 12 -5.85 -33.41 -3.49
N GLY A 13 -4.52 -33.35 -3.53
CA GLY A 13 -3.70 -33.16 -2.33
C GLY A 13 -4.05 -31.85 -1.61
N ARG A 14 -3.68 -31.76 -0.33
CA ARG A 14 -3.95 -30.58 0.52
C ARG A 14 -3.39 -29.27 -0.05
N GLU A 15 -2.34 -29.35 -0.85
CA GLU A 15 -1.70 -28.22 -1.52
C GLU A 15 -2.60 -27.56 -2.58
N TYR A 16 -3.63 -28.28 -3.03
CA TYR A 16 -4.65 -27.79 -3.95
C TYR A 16 -5.97 -27.47 -3.26
N SER A 17 -6.04 -27.52 -1.92
CA SER A 17 -7.22 -27.03 -1.21
C SER A 17 -7.37 -25.53 -1.45
N ILE A 18 -8.60 -25.02 -1.44
CA ILE A 18 -8.80 -23.58 -1.35
C ILE A 18 -8.12 -23.03 -0.09
N ILE A 19 -7.63 -21.80 -0.17
CA ILE A 19 -7.02 -21.08 0.96
C ILE A 19 -7.82 -19.80 1.16
N PRO A 20 -8.90 -19.81 1.95
CA PRO A 20 -9.73 -18.63 2.14
C PRO A 20 -9.03 -17.62 3.07
N PHE A 21 -9.37 -16.34 2.89
CA PHE A 21 -9.24 -15.36 3.97
C PHE A 21 -10.24 -15.70 5.08
N TRP A 22 -9.72 -16.04 6.25
CA TRP A 22 -10.55 -16.20 7.44
C TRP A 22 -10.55 -14.89 8.23
N PHE A 23 -11.57 -14.08 7.98
CA PHE A 23 -11.75 -12.77 8.59
C PHE A 23 -12.15 -12.90 10.05
N ILE A 24 -11.24 -12.51 10.94
CA ILE A 24 -11.54 -12.37 12.36
C ILE A 24 -12.31 -11.05 12.51
N ASN A 25 -13.62 -11.15 12.75
CA ASN A 25 -14.53 -9.99 12.83
C ASN A 25 -14.93 -9.60 14.26
N LYS A 26 -14.67 -10.47 15.23
CA LYS A 26 -14.79 -10.24 16.67
C LYS A 26 -13.68 -11.03 17.37
N ILE A 27 -13.33 -10.69 18.62
CA ILE A 27 -12.44 -11.53 19.44
C ILE A 27 -13.14 -12.89 19.63
N PRO A 28 -12.71 -13.97 18.97
CA PRO A 28 -13.43 -15.23 19.01
C PRO A 28 -13.12 -15.96 20.32
N LYS A 29 -14.10 -16.70 20.85
CA LYS A 29 -13.87 -17.66 21.93
C LYS A 29 -13.13 -18.87 21.37
N ARG A 30 -12.46 -19.61 22.25
CA ARG A 30 -11.72 -20.82 21.86
C ARG A 30 -12.63 -21.83 21.16
N ASP A 31 -13.79 -22.11 21.72
CA ASP A 31 -14.73 -23.09 21.17
C ASP A 31 -15.28 -22.67 19.79
N GLU A 32 -15.44 -21.35 19.56
CA GLU A 32 -15.82 -20.82 18.24
C GLU A 32 -14.69 -21.06 17.21
N ILE A 33 -13.42 -20.89 17.59
CA ILE A 33 -12.28 -21.23 16.72
C ILE A 33 -12.28 -22.73 16.42
N GLU A 34 -12.44 -23.58 17.44
CA GLU A 34 -12.45 -25.04 17.27
C GLU A 34 -13.58 -25.50 16.36
N GLN A 35 -14.78 -24.94 16.52
CA GLN A 35 -15.92 -25.21 15.64
C GLN A 35 -15.63 -24.78 14.20
N GLN A 36 -15.24 -23.52 13.97
CA GLN A 36 -15.02 -22.99 12.63
C GLN A 36 -13.92 -23.76 11.87
N LEU A 37 -12.82 -24.11 12.53
CA LEU A 37 -11.77 -24.92 11.91
C LEU A 37 -12.21 -26.37 11.66
N SER A 38 -13.09 -26.94 12.49
CA SER A 38 -13.68 -28.25 12.22
C SER A 38 -14.58 -28.21 10.97
N GLU A 39 -15.44 -27.19 10.88
CA GLU A 39 -16.32 -27.00 9.74
C GLU A 39 -15.56 -26.77 8.43
N MET A 40 -14.42 -26.05 8.48
CA MET A 40 -13.50 -25.89 7.35
C MET A 40 -12.91 -27.24 6.94
N LYS A 41 -12.42 -28.02 7.91
CA LYS A 41 -11.81 -29.34 7.68
C LYS A 41 -12.80 -30.34 7.07
N GLU A 42 -14.04 -30.37 7.55
CA GLU A 42 -15.13 -31.18 6.98
C GLU A 42 -15.39 -30.84 5.51
N LYS A 43 -15.22 -29.56 5.14
CA LYS A 43 -15.37 -29.05 3.77
C LYS A 43 -14.09 -29.15 2.93
N LYS A 44 -13.08 -29.90 3.40
CA LYS A 44 -11.77 -30.09 2.74
C LYS A 44 -10.97 -28.80 2.54
N VAL A 45 -11.19 -27.79 3.39
CA VAL A 45 -10.30 -26.63 3.48
C VAL A 45 -9.14 -27.01 4.40
N GLU A 46 -7.94 -27.13 3.84
CA GLU A 46 -6.76 -27.61 4.57
C GLU A 46 -5.85 -26.47 5.06
N GLN A 47 -6.05 -25.27 4.51
CA GLN A 47 -5.22 -24.11 4.75
C GLN A 47 -6.09 -22.85 4.77
N PHE A 48 -5.66 -21.81 5.47
CA PHE A 48 -6.37 -20.52 5.52
C PHE A 48 -5.40 -19.38 5.85
N PHE A 49 -5.77 -18.16 5.48
CA PHE A 49 -5.09 -16.93 5.89
C PHE A 49 -5.79 -16.33 7.11
N ILE A 50 -5.07 -16.12 8.20
CA ILE A 50 -5.59 -15.44 9.38
C ILE A 50 -5.65 -13.95 9.09
N HIS A 51 -6.84 -13.41 8.81
CA HIS A 51 -7.01 -12.03 8.39
C HIS A 51 -7.60 -11.16 9.52
N PRO A 52 -6.85 -10.19 10.09
CA PRO A 52 -7.41 -9.22 11.03
C PRO A 52 -8.34 -8.24 10.30
N ARG A 53 -9.47 -7.86 10.90
CA ARG A 53 -10.36 -6.81 10.39
C ARG A 53 -10.64 -5.77 11.46
N MET A 54 -10.95 -4.55 11.04
CA MET A 54 -11.44 -3.50 11.94
C MET A 54 -12.63 -3.97 12.79
N GLY A 55 -12.66 -3.53 14.05
CA GLY A 55 -13.76 -3.77 14.97
C GLY A 55 -13.76 -5.12 15.67
N LEU A 56 -12.61 -5.71 16.03
CA LEU A 56 -12.62 -6.97 16.80
C LEU A 56 -13.38 -6.88 18.15
N GLU A 57 -13.52 -5.71 18.74
CA GLU A 57 -14.32 -5.49 19.96
C GLU A 57 -15.81 -5.23 19.64
N VAL A 58 -16.45 -6.07 18.82
CA VAL A 58 -17.89 -5.95 18.51
C VAL A 58 -18.73 -6.77 19.51
N PRO A 59 -19.71 -6.16 20.22
CA PRO A 59 -20.74 -6.91 20.94
C PRO A 59 -21.56 -7.75 19.97
N ASP A 60 -22.02 -8.92 20.43
CA ASP A 60 -22.84 -9.83 19.63
C ASP A 60 -24.07 -9.09 19.07
N TYR A 61 -24.12 -8.95 17.74
CA TYR A 61 -25.25 -8.47 16.94
C TYR A 61 -25.66 -6.98 17.09
N ILE A 62 -25.25 -6.14 16.13
CA ILE A 62 -25.90 -4.85 15.87
C ILE A 62 -27.04 -5.09 14.86
N LYS A 63 -28.29 -4.92 15.29
CA LYS A 63 -29.47 -4.93 14.40
C LYS A 63 -29.26 -3.91 13.28
N SER A 64 -29.40 -4.34 12.03
CA SER A 64 -29.53 -3.41 10.90
C SER A 64 -30.76 -2.52 11.12
N PRO A 65 -30.62 -1.19 11.12
CA PRO A 65 -31.79 -0.32 11.09
C PRO A 65 -32.39 -0.38 9.68
N LEU A 66 -33.38 -1.26 9.52
CA LEU A 66 -34.34 -1.38 8.41
C LEU A 66 -33.88 -1.28 6.93
N SER A 67 -34.48 -2.16 6.14
CA SER A 67 -34.51 -2.19 4.68
C SER A 67 -34.87 -0.83 4.04
N LEU A 68 -33.89 -0.11 3.50
CA LEU A 68 -34.10 1.06 2.64
C LEU A 68 -33.53 0.82 1.23
N GLY A 69 -34.02 -0.22 0.55
CA GLY A 69 -33.79 -0.44 -0.88
C GLY A 69 -32.33 -0.30 -1.35
N ILE A 70 -32.16 0.10 -2.62
CA ILE A 70 -30.86 0.20 -3.33
C ILE A 70 -29.88 1.19 -2.66
N PHE A 71 -30.37 2.13 -1.83
CA PHE A 71 -29.56 3.09 -1.07
C PHE A 71 -29.22 2.65 0.37
N GLY A 72 -29.82 1.56 0.86
CA GLY A 72 -29.59 1.04 2.21
C GLY A 72 -28.19 0.45 2.38
N GLY A 73 -27.61 -0.12 1.32
CA GLY A 73 -26.27 -0.72 1.36
C GLY A 73 -25.15 0.28 1.63
N THR A 74 -25.20 1.47 1.05
CA THR A 74 -24.18 2.53 1.22
C THR A 74 -24.29 3.23 2.57
N LEU A 75 -25.51 3.52 3.05
CA LEU A 75 -25.70 4.06 4.41
C LEU A 75 -25.35 3.03 5.48
N TYR A 76 -25.73 1.77 5.30
CA TYR A 76 -25.37 0.68 6.21
C TYR A 76 -23.85 0.48 6.25
N ALA A 77 -23.19 0.39 5.09
CA ALA A 77 -21.74 0.29 5.02
C ALA A 77 -21.05 1.47 5.72
N LYS A 78 -21.53 2.70 5.53
CA LYS A 78 -21.00 3.89 6.21
C LYS A 78 -21.20 3.81 7.73
N TYR A 79 -22.40 3.50 8.20
CA TYR A 79 -22.69 3.35 9.63
C TYR A 79 -21.87 2.22 10.29
N PHE A 80 -21.80 1.05 9.65
CA PHE A 80 -21.00 -0.08 10.14
C PHE A 80 -19.51 0.26 10.18
N THR A 81 -19.02 1.03 9.21
CA THR A 81 -17.63 1.50 9.16
C THR A 81 -17.34 2.46 10.31
N GLU A 82 -18.22 3.43 10.58
CA GLU A 82 -18.02 4.38 11.68
C GLU A 82 -18.11 3.71 13.07
N GLU A 83 -19.03 2.76 13.28
CA GLU A 83 -19.09 2.01 14.54
C GLU A 83 -17.90 1.07 14.73
N ARG A 84 -17.39 0.44 13.66
CA ARG A 84 -16.17 -0.36 13.73
C ARG A 84 -14.93 0.48 14.01
N LYS A 85 -14.84 1.72 13.49
CA LYS A 85 -13.74 2.66 13.78
C LYS A 85 -13.63 3.01 15.27
N LYS A 86 -14.76 3.04 15.99
CA LYS A 86 -14.79 3.26 17.44
C LYS A 86 -14.20 2.09 18.24
N ARG A 87 -13.99 0.93 17.61
CA ARG A 87 -13.61 -0.33 18.26
C ARG A 87 -12.23 -0.77 17.79
N PRO A 88 -11.18 -0.54 18.59
CA PRO A 88 -9.84 -0.84 18.18
C PRO A 88 -9.67 -2.34 17.98
N THR A 89 -8.98 -2.72 16.91
CA THR A 89 -8.46 -4.07 16.79
C THR A 89 -7.13 -4.12 17.52
N PRO A 90 -6.93 -5.02 18.50
CA PRO A 90 -5.69 -5.08 19.28
C PRO A 90 -4.53 -5.70 18.48
N TYR A 91 -4.40 -5.38 17.19
CA TYR A 91 -3.38 -5.89 16.28
C TYR A 91 -1.98 -5.74 16.89
N LEU A 92 -1.22 -6.83 16.89
CA LEU A 92 0.11 -6.96 17.49
C LEU A 92 0.18 -6.65 19.00
N ARG A 93 -0.96 -6.57 19.72
CA ARG A 93 -1.05 -6.43 21.18
C ARG A 93 -1.43 -7.76 21.85
N ALA A 94 -1.41 -7.80 23.19
CA ALA A 94 -1.62 -9.02 23.97
C ALA A 94 -2.89 -9.82 23.58
N PRO A 95 -4.07 -9.21 23.39
CA PRO A 95 -5.26 -9.96 22.96
C PRO A 95 -5.10 -10.61 21.59
N TRP A 96 -4.46 -9.93 20.63
CA TRP A 96 -4.18 -10.50 19.31
C TRP A 96 -3.27 -11.72 19.40
N TRP A 97 -2.20 -11.65 20.19
CA TRP A 97 -1.32 -12.80 20.40
C TRP A 97 -2.03 -13.99 21.05
N LYS A 98 -2.99 -13.74 21.96
CA LYS A 98 -3.82 -14.80 22.54
C LYS A 98 -4.67 -15.50 21.45
N ILE A 99 -5.30 -14.73 20.56
CA ILE A 99 -6.09 -15.25 19.44
C ILE A 99 -5.21 -16.10 18.51
N ILE A 100 -4.08 -15.55 18.06
CA ILE A 100 -3.15 -16.24 17.16
C ILE A 100 -2.63 -17.55 17.78
N SER A 101 -2.25 -17.53 19.06
CA SER A 101 -1.79 -18.75 19.75
C SER A 101 -2.86 -19.85 19.78
N GLN A 102 -4.13 -19.50 20.04
CA GLN A 102 -5.23 -20.48 20.02
C GLN A 102 -5.44 -21.05 18.61
N ILE A 103 -5.46 -20.20 17.59
CA ILE A 103 -5.63 -20.62 16.20
C ILE A 103 -4.51 -21.60 15.80
N ILE A 104 -3.24 -21.26 16.08
CA ILE A 104 -2.10 -22.12 15.75
C ILE A 104 -2.20 -23.45 16.49
N GLU A 105 -2.51 -23.45 17.79
CA GLU A 105 -2.64 -24.68 18.58
C GLU A 105 -3.72 -25.62 18.02
N ILE A 106 -4.88 -25.07 17.67
CA ILE A 106 -6.02 -25.84 17.15
C ILE A 106 -5.73 -26.31 15.72
N ALA A 107 -5.20 -25.44 14.87
CA ALA A 107 -4.80 -25.80 13.50
C ALA A 107 -3.78 -26.95 13.51
N LYS A 108 -2.79 -26.90 14.42
CA LYS A 108 -1.80 -27.96 14.62
C LYS A 108 -2.46 -29.29 14.97
N LYS A 109 -3.37 -29.31 15.96
CA LYS A 109 -4.11 -30.53 16.34
C LYS A 109 -4.94 -31.11 15.19
N LYS A 110 -5.48 -30.25 14.33
CA LYS A 110 -6.29 -30.65 13.16
C LYS A 110 -5.47 -30.93 11.89
N GLY A 111 -4.14 -30.75 11.93
CA GLY A 111 -3.26 -30.92 10.78
C GLY A 111 -3.43 -29.87 9.68
N MET A 112 -4.00 -28.71 10.00
CA MET A 112 -4.25 -27.61 9.06
C MET A 112 -3.07 -26.63 9.00
N LYS A 113 -3.05 -25.80 7.94
CA LYS A 113 -2.05 -24.73 7.79
C LYS A 113 -2.66 -23.35 8.02
N ALA A 114 -2.03 -22.58 8.89
CA ALA A 114 -2.45 -21.25 9.26
C ALA A 114 -1.44 -20.21 8.74
N TRP A 115 -1.74 -19.60 7.60
CA TRP A 115 -0.93 -18.53 7.03
C TRP A 115 -1.16 -17.23 7.79
N ILE A 116 -0.08 -16.46 8.00
CA ILE A 116 -0.16 -15.15 8.64
C ILE A 116 -0.43 -14.09 7.56
N TYR A 117 -1.52 -13.35 7.69
CA TYR A 117 -1.69 -12.10 6.94
C TYR A 117 -0.83 -11.03 7.63
N ASP A 118 0.14 -10.48 6.90
CA ASP A 118 1.23 -9.68 7.48
C ASP A 118 0.85 -8.23 7.83
N GLU A 119 -0.43 -7.87 7.72
CA GLU A 119 -0.94 -6.53 7.88
C GLU A 119 -2.25 -6.48 8.67
N PHE A 120 -2.61 -5.31 9.19
CA PHE A 120 -3.96 -4.98 9.64
C PHE A 120 -4.81 -4.43 8.49
N ASP A 121 -5.90 -5.14 8.18
CA ASP A 121 -6.81 -4.80 7.11
C ASP A 121 -6.19 -4.98 5.72
N TRP A 122 -5.71 -3.93 5.06
CA TRP A 122 -4.97 -3.94 3.80
C TRP A 122 -4.54 -2.48 3.49
N PRO A 123 -3.55 -2.23 2.61
CA PRO A 123 -2.56 -3.16 2.05
C PRO A 123 -1.30 -3.28 2.91
N SER A 124 -0.49 -4.31 2.66
CA SER A 124 0.71 -4.61 3.45
C SER A 124 1.76 -3.51 3.37
N GLY A 125 2.27 -3.08 4.53
CA GLY A 125 3.42 -2.18 4.64
C GLY A 125 3.34 -1.22 5.82
N THR A 126 2.16 -0.95 6.38
CA THR A 126 1.98 0.07 7.43
C THR A 126 2.09 -0.47 8.84
N ALA A 127 1.92 -1.79 9.02
CA ALA A 127 1.79 -2.46 10.32
C ALA A 127 0.67 -1.83 11.18
N GLY A 128 -0.52 -1.72 10.60
CA GLY A 128 -1.71 -1.09 11.18
C GLY A 128 -1.49 0.39 11.46
N MET A 129 -0.99 1.12 10.46
CA MET A 129 -0.65 2.55 10.53
C MET A 129 0.41 2.92 11.56
N THR A 130 1.06 1.94 12.20
CA THR A 130 2.08 2.20 13.23
C THR A 130 3.28 2.94 12.64
N ILE A 131 3.73 2.55 11.45
CA ILE A 131 4.92 3.11 10.81
C ILE A 131 4.71 4.57 10.40
N PRO A 132 3.74 4.93 9.54
CA PRO A 132 3.59 6.32 9.10
C PRO A 132 3.27 7.29 10.26
N VAL A 133 2.71 6.80 11.37
CA VAL A 133 2.48 7.61 12.59
C VAL A 133 3.77 7.85 13.38
N LYS A 134 4.61 6.83 13.56
CA LYS A 134 5.82 6.92 14.39
C LYS A 134 7.07 7.37 13.62
N HIS A 135 7.08 7.14 12.31
CA HIS A 135 8.20 7.37 11.41
C HIS A 135 7.74 8.20 10.20
N PRO A 136 7.51 9.52 10.36
CA PRO A 136 7.13 10.39 9.25
C PRO A 136 8.09 10.33 8.06
N GLU A 137 9.38 10.05 8.30
CA GLU A 137 10.40 9.85 7.26
C GLU A 137 10.09 8.69 6.30
N PHE A 138 9.34 7.68 6.76
CA PHE A 138 8.97 6.48 5.99
C PHE A 138 7.64 6.61 5.26
N ARG A 139 6.98 7.77 5.33
CA ARG A 139 5.74 8.04 4.62
C ARG A 139 5.90 7.99 3.12
N ALA A 140 4.84 7.51 2.44
CA ALA A 140 4.78 7.45 0.99
C ALA A 140 4.97 8.83 0.37
N LYS A 141 5.75 8.89 -0.71
CA LYS A 141 6.05 10.13 -1.42
C LYS A 141 5.70 9.98 -2.90
N TYR A 142 5.16 11.04 -3.47
CA TYR A 142 4.76 11.09 -4.87
C TYR A 142 5.21 12.41 -5.51
N LEU A 143 5.49 12.40 -6.81
CA LEU A 143 5.50 13.62 -7.60
C LEU A 143 4.13 13.83 -8.23
N ILE A 144 3.46 14.91 -7.85
CA ILE A 144 2.25 15.40 -8.50
C ILE A 144 2.67 16.35 -9.62
N VAL A 145 2.26 16.05 -10.85
CA VAL A 145 2.69 16.83 -12.02
C VAL A 145 1.58 17.72 -12.55
N SER A 146 1.92 18.96 -12.90
CA SER A 146 1.01 19.88 -13.59
C SER A 146 1.70 20.56 -14.79
N LEU A 147 0.94 20.75 -15.87
CA LEU A 147 1.39 21.44 -17.07
C LEU A 147 0.62 22.73 -17.25
N HIS A 148 1.33 23.80 -17.57
CA HIS A 148 0.78 25.13 -17.76
C HIS A 148 1.27 25.69 -19.10
N THR A 149 0.35 26.10 -19.97
CA THR A 149 0.65 26.60 -21.33
C THR A 149 0.36 28.09 -21.52
N SER A 150 -0.21 28.75 -20.52
CA SER A 150 -0.51 30.17 -20.52
C SER A 150 -0.66 30.69 -19.09
N GLY A 151 -0.71 32.02 -18.94
CA GLY A 151 -0.90 32.66 -17.64
C GLY A 151 0.36 32.69 -16.78
N ARG A 152 0.16 32.70 -15.47
CA ARG A 152 1.21 32.81 -14.45
C ARG A 152 1.24 31.57 -13.60
N VAL A 153 2.44 31.02 -13.40
CA VAL A 153 2.67 29.85 -12.55
C VAL A 153 3.30 30.32 -11.26
N ASN A 154 2.69 29.97 -10.13
CA ASN A 154 3.15 30.30 -8.78
C ASN A 154 3.27 29.00 -7.96
N PRO A 155 4.31 28.87 -7.11
CA PRO A 155 4.53 27.68 -6.27
C PRO A 155 3.41 27.40 -5.25
N ILE A 156 2.67 28.42 -4.79
CA ILE A 156 1.68 28.31 -3.69
C ILE A 156 0.26 28.10 -4.23
N ARG A 157 -0.10 28.74 -5.35
CA ARG A 157 -1.49 28.73 -5.88
C ARG A 157 -1.94 27.38 -6.43
N ASN A 158 -0.99 26.46 -6.68
CA ASN A 158 -1.24 25.10 -7.15
C ASN A 158 -1.32 24.05 -6.01
N VAL A 159 -1.19 24.48 -4.75
CA VAL A 159 -1.15 23.66 -3.52
C VAL A 159 -2.55 23.50 -2.86
N ASN A 160 -3.62 23.78 -3.61
CA ASN A 160 -5.00 23.68 -3.09
C ASN A 160 -5.49 22.24 -2.82
N LEU A 161 -4.62 21.24 -3.00
CA LEU A 161 -4.93 19.82 -2.86
C LEU A 161 -4.97 19.38 -1.39
N ALA A 162 -3.95 19.77 -0.61
CA ALA A 162 -3.87 19.44 0.80
C ALA A 162 -5.01 20.06 1.62
N ILE A 163 -5.44 21.29 1.30
CA ILE A 163 -6.50 22.01 2.01
C ILE A 163 -7.88 21.39 1.72
N TRP A 164 -8.15 21.01 0.47
CA TRP A 164 -9.42 20.37 0.10
C TRP A 164 -9.52 18.92 0.62
N HIS A 165 -8.40 18.18 0.63
CA HIS A 165 -8.38 16.82 1.14
C HIS A 165 -8.46 16.76 2.66
N ASN A 166 -7.76 17.64 3.40
CA ASN A 166 -7.90 17.75 4.87
C ASN A 166 -9.36 17.97 5.32
N MET A 167 -10.18 18.65 4.50
CA MET A 167 -11.61 18.84 4.79
C MET A 167 -12.48 17.59 4.60
N ILE A 168 -12.03 16.58 3.85
CA ILE A 168 -12.85 15.42 3.44
C ILE A 168 -12.31 14.10 4.01
N SER A 169 -11.03 14.05 4.35
CA SER A 169 -10.31 12.83 4.72
C SER A 169 -9.81 12.87 6.16
N ASN A 170 -10.71 12.88 7.15
CA ASN A 170 -10.47 12.43 8.53
C ASN A 170 -9.05 12.62 9.14
N GLY A 171 -8.37 13.75 8.91
CA GLY A 171 -7.07 14.08 9.53
C GLY A 171 -5.77 13.57 8.87
N VAL A 172 -5.74 13.23 7.57
CA VAL A 172 -4.48 12.89 6.85
C VAL A 172 -3.57 14.13 6.72
N LYS A 173 -2.36 14.12 7.31
CA LYS A 173 -1.42 15.25 7.18
C LYS A 173 -0.67 15.19 5.85
N MET A 174 -0.86 16.21 5.03
CA MET A 174 -0.26 16.33 3.70
C MET A 174 0.67 17.54 3.61
N GLU A 175 1.88 17.33 3.11
CA GLU A 175 2.83 18.38 2.79
C GLU A 175 3.14 18.35 1.29
N GLU A 176 3.06 19.50 0.64
CA GLU A 176 3.34 19.65 -0.80
C GLU A 176 4.36 20.78 -1.00
N ARG A 177 5.42 20.50 -1.74
CA ARG A 177 6.45 21.49 -2.10
C ARG A 177 6.90 21.32 -3.54
N VAL A 178 7.25 22.41 -4.21
CA VAL A 178 7.85 22.34 -5.55
C VAL A 178 9.21 21.64 -5.44
N LYS A 179 9.33 20.46 -6.06
CA LYS A 179 10.61 19.75 -6.20
C LYS A 179 11.29 20.16 -7.49
N TYR A 180 10.56 20.16 -8.61
CA TYR A 180 11.09 20.58 -9.91
C TYR A 180 10.14 21.49 -10.68
N ALA A 181 10.70 22.45 -11.41
CA ALA A 181 10.00 23.26 -12.39
C ALA A 181 10.83 23.35 -13.66
N TYR A 182 10.20 23.14 -14.81
CA TYR A 182 10.84 23.22 -16.12
C TYR A 182 10.10 24.19 -17.01
N LEU A 183 10.85 25.04 -17.72
CA LEU A 183 10.36 25.80 -18.85
C LEU A 183 10.75 25.04 -20.12
N VAL A 184 9.76 24.67 -20.92
CA VAL A 184 9.93 23.90 -22.15
C VAL A 184 9.50 24.73 -23.34
N ARG A 185 10.35 24.79 -24.37
CA ARG A 185 10.07 25.47 -25.64
C ARG A 185 10.56 24.61 -26.79
N GLY A 186 9.63 24.03 -27.56
CA GLY A 186 9.98 23.04 -28.59
C GLY A 186 10.65 21.82 -27.96
N LYS A 187 11.93 21.58 -28.29
CA LYS A 187 12.75 20.49 -27.73
C LYS A 187 13.60 20.91 -26.53
N GLU A 188 13.73 22.22 -26.27
CA GLU A 188 14.56 22.73 -25.18
C GLU A 188 13.81 22.62 -23.85
N MET A 189 14.46 22.05 -22.84
CA MET A 189 13.97 21.98 -21.47
C MET A 189 14.97 22.66 -20.54
N LYS A 190 14.53 23.68 -19.80
CA LYS A 190 15.36 24.37 -18.82
C LYS A 190 14.78 24.18 -17.43
N ASN A 191 15.56 23.62 -16.51
CA ASN A 191 15.20 23.59 -15.10
C ASN A 191 15.20 25.03 -14.54
N VAL A 192 14.04 25.50 -14.13
CA VAL A 192 13.78 26.84 -13.61
C VAL A 192 13.33 26.80 -12.14
N THR A 193 13.54 25.69 -11.42
CA THR A 193 13.11 25.53 -10.02
C THR A 193 13.61 26.67 -9.13
N LYS A 194 14.92 26.95 -9.14
CA LYS A 194 15.51 28.03 -8.34
C LYS A 194 14.88 29.39 -8.67
N ARG A 195 14.70 29.66 -9.96
CA ARG A 195 14.08 30.88 -10.46
C ARG A 195 12.64 31.02 -9.96
N LEU A 196 11.82 29.97 -10.08
CA LEU A 196 10.44 29.97 -9.61
C LEU A 196 10.35 30.20 -8.09
N LEU A 197 11.22 29.58 -7.31
CA LEU A 197 11.23 29.73 -5.85
C LEU A 197 11.66 31.14 -5.40
N GLN A 198 12.59 31.77 -6.14
CA GLN A 198 13.07 33.13 -5.87
C GLN A 198 12.07 34.20 -6.32
N GLU A 199 11.64 34.14 -7.58
CA GLU A 199 10.74 35.12 -8.19
C GLU A 199 9.28 34.92 -7.74
N LYS A 200 8.94 33.76 -7.15
CA LYS A 200 7.59 33.33 -6.72
C LYS A 200 6.54 33.32 -7.84
N GLU A 201 6.92 33.61 -9.07
CA GLU A 201 6.04 33.61 -10.23
C GLU A 201 6.85 33.46 -11.52
N ILE A 202 6.31 32.71 -12.48
CA ILE A 202 6.80 32.67 -13.86
C ILE A 202 5.62 32.99 -14.79
N GLN A 203 5.78 34.05 -15.59
CA GLN A 203 4.85 34.36 -16.68
C GLN A 203 5.17 33.48 -17.89
N ILE A 204 4.17 32.77 -18.39
CA ILE A 204 4.30 31.91 -19.57
C ILE A 204 4.11 32.75 -20.83
N LYS A 205 5.06 32.65 -21.76
CA LYS A 205 4.97 33.27 -23.09
C LYS A 205 4.37 32.30 -24.12
N LYS A 206 3.92 32.84 -25.25
CA LYS A 206 3.36 32.04 -26.35
C LYS A 206 4.37 30.97 -26.81
N GLY A 207 3.95 29.71 -26.81
CA GLY A 207 4.77 28.57 -27.23
C GLY A 207 5.68 27.99 -26.13
N GLU A 208 5.61 28.53 -24.91
CA GLU A 208 6.26 27.95 -23.74
C GLU A 208 5.29 27.04 -22.97
N VAL A 209 5.84 26.00 -22.34
CA VAL A 209 5.12 25.13 -21.40
C VAL A 209 5.92 25.10 -20.10
N VAL A 210 5.27 25.37 -18.97
CA VAL A 210 5.86 25.14 -17.65
C VAL A 210 5.35 23.81 -17.10
N VAL A 211 6.29 22.92 -16.77
CA VAL A 211 6.00 21.63 -16.12
C VAL A 211 6.46 21.70 -14.67
N LEU A 212 5.53 21.56 -13.74
CA LEU A 212 5.82 21.50 -12.31
C LEU A 212 5.70 20.08 -11.80
N PHE A 213 6.69 19.67 -11.00
CA PHE A 213 6.67 18.45 -10.20
C PHE A 213 6.70 18.86 -8.73
N ASN A 214 5.57 18.65 -8.05
CA ASN A 214 5.46 18.89 -6.63
C ASN A 214 5.70 17.58 -5.88
N LEU A 215 6.64 17.58 -4.94
CA LEU A 215 6.77 16.48 -4.00
C LEU A 215 5.61 16.57 -3.02
N PHE A 216 4.90 15.46 -2.90
CA PHE A 216 3.77 15.27 -2.03
C PHE A 216 4.04 14.10 -1.11
N GLU A 217 3.84 14.31 0.19
CA GLU A 217 4.03 13.28 1.23
C GLU A 217 2.70 13.02 1.93
N THR A 218 2.41 11.75 2.21
CA THR A 218 1.15 11.35 2.86
C THR A 218 1.37 10.36 3.98
N ASP A 219 0.57 10.47 5.04
CA ASP A 219 0.62 9.56 6.19
C ASP A 219 -0.31 8.35 6.09
N ASP A 220 -0.98 8.15 4.94
CA ASP A 220 -1.87 7.01 4.69
C ASP A 220 -1.15 5.67 4.39
N TYR A 221 0.14 5.73 4.07
CA TYR A 221 0.93 4.56 3.67
C TYR A 221 2.43 4.81 3.83
N ILE A 222 3.23 3.75 3.63
CA ILE A 222 4.69 3.84 3.66
C ILE A 222 5.27 3.98 2.24
N ASP A 223 6.47 4.54 2.15
CA ASP A 223 7.29 4.46 0.96
C ASP A 223 7.88 3.05 0.84
N VAL A 224 7.21 2.18 0.07
CA VAL A 224 7.65 0.79 -0.18
C VAL A 224 8.94 0.70 -1.03
N MET A 225 9.40 1.82 -1.60
CA MET A 225 10.71 1.93 -2.23
C MET A 225 11.80 2.37 -1.24
N ASN A 226 11.45 2.84 -0.04
CA ASN A 226 12.43 3.12 1.01
C ASN A 226 12.84 1.82 1.73
N LYS A 227 14.13 1.51 1.67
CA LYS A 227 14.68 0.28 2.25
C LYS A 227 14.44 0.18 3.76
N ASP A 228 14.61 1.27 4.50
CA ASP A 228 14.49 1.27 5.94
C ASP A 228 13.02 1.22 6.40
N ALA A 229 12.11 1.81 5.62
CA ALA A 229 10.66 1.67 5.83
C ALA A 229 10.22 0.21 5.75
N VAL A 230 10.63 -0.52 4.72
CA VAL A 230 10.30 -1.95 4.57
C VAL A 230 10.96 -2.78 5.67
N LYS A 231 12.19 -2.47 6.05
CA LYS A 231 12.87 -3.15 7.15
C LYS A 231 12.08 -2.99 8.46
N GLU A 232 11.59 -1.79 8.74
CA GLU A 232 10.77 -1.54 9.91
C GLU A 232 9.41 -2.27 9.86
N PHE A 233 8.80 -2.39 8.67
CA PHE A 233 7.64 -3.26 8.47
C PHE A 233 7.92 -4.71 8.88
N LEU A 234 9.02 -5.29 8.38
CA LEU A 234 9.43 -6.66 8.76
C LEU A 234 9.71 -6.80 10.27
N ASN A 235 10.36 -5.80 10.88
CA ASN A 235 10.62 -5.79 12.33
C ASN A 235 9.32 -5.76 13.16
N LEU A 236 8.35 -4.96 12.74
CA LEU A 236 7.10 -4.79 13.49
C LEU A 236 6.12 -5.94 13.29
N THR A 237 6.18 -6.64 12.15
CA THR A 237 5.27 -7.74 11.81
C THR A 237 6.01 -9.09 11.87
N HIS A 238 6.75 -9.44 10.83
CA HIS A 238 7.38 -10.74 10.59
C HIS A 238 8.24 -11.21 11.77
N GLU A 239 9.15 -10.35 12.26
CA GLU A 239 10.01 -10.65 13.41
C GLU A 239 9.23 -10.93 14.69
N LYS A 240 8.12 -10.23 14.93
CA LYS A 240 7.28 -10.45 16.13
C LYS A 240 6.57 -11.80 16.10
N TYR A 241 6.14 -12.25 14.92
CA TYR A 241 5.56 -13.58 14.74
C TYR A 241 6.65 -14.65 14.85
N LEU A 242 7.80 -14.46 14.19
CA LEU A 242 8.94 -15.38 14.27
C LEU A 242 9.39 -15.60 15.71
N LYS A 243 9.59 -14.52 16.47
CA LYS A 243 10.01 -14.59 17.89
C LYS A 243 9.04 -15.42 18.76
N ARG A 244 7.74 -15.38 18.46
CA ARG A 244 6.70 -16.06 19.26
C ARG A 244 6.47 -17.51 18.81
N TYR A 245 6.56 -17.77 17.52
CA TYR A 245 6.08 -19.01 16.91
C TYR A 245 7.17 -19.72 16.10
N LYS A 246 8.45 -19.44 16.37
CA LYS A 246 9.62 -20.01 15.65
C LYS A 246 9.51 -21.53 15.43
N SER A 247 9.06 -22.28 16.44
CA SER A 247 8.94 -23.74 16.38
C SER A 247 7.84 -24.26 15.45
N GLU A 248 6.90 -23.39 15.06
CA GLU A 248 5.73 -23.70 14.23
C GLU A 248 5.88 -23.25 12.77
N PHE A 249 6.85 -22.37 12.46
CA PHE A 249 7.21 -22.02 11.08
C PHE A 249 7.72 -23.25 10.30
N GLY A 250 7.29 -23.39 9.05
CA GLY A 250 7.53 -24.58 8.22
C GLY A 250 6.68 -25.80 8.62
N LYS A 251 5.94 -25.72 9.73
CA LYS A 251 5.00 -26.75 10.19
C LYS A 251 3.59 -26.23 10.08
N THR A 252 3.02 -25.73 11.17
CA THR A 252 1.64 -25.23 11.22
C THR A 252 1.50 -23.89 10.49
N ILE A 253 2.54 -23.07 10.53
CA ILE A 253 2.61 -21.78 9.83
C ILE A 253 3.50 -21.95 8.59
N PRO A 254 2.93 -21.95 7.37
CA PRO A 254 3.75 -22.08 6.16
C PRO A 254 4.58 -20.83 5.89
N GLY A 255 4.03 -19.65 6.19
CA GLY A 255 4.65 -18.37 5.91
C GLY A 255 3.65 -17.23 6.03
N PHE A 256 3.97 -16.13 5.36
CA PHE A 256 3.19 -14.90 5.35
C PHE A 256 2.50 -14.71 4.01
N PHE A 257 1.41 -13.94 4.03
CA PHE A 257 0.73 -13.41 2.87
C PHE A 257 0.80 -11.89 2.93
N SER A 258 1.35 -11.28 1.88
CA SER A 258 1.37 -9.83 1.68
C SER A 258 0.34 -9.47 0.63
N ASP A 259 -0.49 -8.46 0.91
CA ASP A 259 -1.64 -8.09 0.11
C ASP A 259 -1.50 -6.70 -0.50
N GLU A 260 -1.91 -6.57 -1.77
CA GLU A 260 -2.05 -5.33 -2.55
C GLU A 260 -0.98 -4.25 -2.32
N VAL A 261 0.28 -4.65 -2.16
CA VAL A 261 1.41 -3.72 -2.03
C VAL A 261 1.47 -2.85 -3.29
N THR A 262 1.39 -1.54 -3.11
CA THR A 262 1.27 -0.59 -4.21
C THR A 262 2.30 0.52 -4.13
N LEU A 263 2.78 0.96 -5.30
CA LEU A 263 3.64 2.13 -5.43
C LEU A 263 2.88 3.44 -5.29
N ILE A 264 1.56 3.42 -5.51
CA ILE A 264 0.68 4.57 -5.35
C ILE A 264 -0.53 4.10 -4.57
N HIS A 265 -0.49 4.33 -3.26
CA HIS A 265 -1.60 4.06 -2.38
C HIS A 265 -2.58 5.21 -2.48
N HIS A 266 -3.50 5.10 -3.45
CA HIS A 266 -4.80 5.78 -3.54
C HIS A 266 -5.35 5.60 -4.97
N LEU A 267 -6.30 4.67 -5.12
CA LEU A 267 -7.11 4.42 -6.34
C LEU A 267 -8.01 5.59 -6.80
N SER A 268 -7.81 6.79 -6.23
CA SER A 268 -8.73 7.91 -6.36
C SER A 268 -8.09 9.27 -6.59
N LEU A 269 -6.79 9.45 -6.33
CA LEU A 269 -6.15 10.77 -6.47
C LEU A 269 -5.93 11.12 -7.96
N ASP A 270 -5.58 10.17 -8.81
CA ASP A 270 -5.45 10.40 -10.25
C ASP A 270 -6.78 10.87 -10.88
N LYS A 271 -7.89 10.20 -10.56
CA LYS A 271 -9.25 10.53 -11.04
C LYS A 271 -9.80 11.80 -10.43
N LEU A 272 -9.57 12.05 -9.14
CA LEU A 272 -10.06 13.24 -8.45
C LEU A 272 -9.27 14.50 -8.84
N LEU A 273 -7.96 14.35 -9.06
CA LEU A 273 -7.07 15.49 -9.29
C LEU A 273 -6.87 15.81 -10.76
N MET A 274 -7.25 14.91 -11.68
CA MET A 274 -6.93 14.99 -13.11
C MET A 274 -5.44 15.26 -13.36
N LYS A 275 -4.57 14.84 -12.43
CA LYS A 275 -3.13 15.07 -12.42
C LYS A 275 -2.40 13.75 -12.46
N LYS A 276 -1.24 13.75 -13.12
CA LYS A 276 -0.38 12.58 -13.15
C LYS A 276 0.40 12.48 -11.85
N ILE A 277 0.36 11.29 -11.25
CA ILE A 277 1.06 10.96 -10.01
C ILE A 277 2.18 9.98 -10.36
N ILE A 278 3.37 10.22 -9.82
CA ILE A 278 4.55 9.40 -10.07
C ILE A 278 5.09 8.96 -8.70
N PRO A 279 5.33 7.66 -8.46
CA PRO A 279 5.89 7.19 -7.19
C PRO A 279 7.29 7.76 -7.00
N TRP A 280 7.63 8.10 -5.76
CA TRP A 280 8.89 8.76 -5.45
C TRP A 280 9.50 8.22 -4.17
N THR A 281 10.82 8.15 -4.14
CA THR A 281 11.63 7.96 -2.93
C THR A 281 12.85 8.86 -3.04
N GLU A 282 13.42 9.31 -1.92
CA GLU A 282 14.55 10.26 -1.95
C GLU A 282 15.79 9.67 -2.63
N ASP A 283 15.98 8.35 -2.53
CA ASP A 283 17.13 7.67 -3.13
C ASP A 283 16.97 7.40 -4.63
N LEU A 284 15.81 7.69 -5.23
CA LEU A 284 15.48 7.30 -6.61
C LEU A 284 16.48 7.89 -7.62
N GLU A 285 16.95 9.12 -7.37
CA GLU A 285 17.92 9.81 -8.22
C GLU A 285 19.27 9.10 -8.24
N GLU A 286 19.72 8.60 -7.08
CA GLU A 286 20.96 7.83 -6.97
C GLU A 286 20.85 6.50 -7.72
N TYR A 287 19.76 5.75 -7.49
CA TYR A 287 19.49 4.51 -8.22
C TYR A 287 19.44 4.75 -9.73
N PHE A 288 18.74 5.80 -10.16
CA PHE A 288 18.62 6.13 -11.57
C PHE A 288 19.98 6.43 -12.20
N TYR A 289 20.79 7.27 -11.56
CA TYR A 289 22.11 7.62 -12.07
C TYR A 289 23.03 6.41 -12.13
N LYS A 290 22.99 5.55 -11.11
CA LYS A 290 23.79 4.32 -11.06
C LYS A 290 23.49 3.38 -12.23
N GLU A 291 22.23 3.21 -12.59
CA GLU A 291 21.79 2.32 -13.67
C GLU A 291 21.96 2.94 -15.06
N ASN A 292 21.60 4.21 -15.21
CA ASN A 292 21.43 4.81 -16.54
C ASN A 292 22.57 5.74 -16.95
N LYS A 293 23.45 6.12 -16.02
CA LYS A 293 24.64 6.98 -16.23
C LYS A 293 24.33 8.39 -16.74
N TYR A 294 23.14 8.91 -16.44
CA TYR A 294 22.80 10.31 -16.63
C TYR A 294 21.80 10.77 -15.56
N LYS A 295 21.69 12.07 -15.37
CA LYS A 295 20.85 12.72 -14.37
C LYS A 295 19.39 12.76 -14.80
N MET A 296 18.49 12.23 -13.99
CA MET A 296 17.07 12.21 -14.34
C MET A 296 16.44 13.60 -14.32
N GLU A 297 16.90 14.48 -13.43
CA GLU A 297 16.44 15.85 -13.27
C GLU A 297 16.77 16.74 -14.48
N GLU A 298 17.59 16.29 -15.43
CA GLU A 298 17.80 16.99 -16.70
C GLU A 298 16.67 16.72 -17.70
N ARG A 299 15.87 15.67 -17.47
CA ARG A 299 14.96 15.08 -18.46
C ARG A 299 13.58 14.75 -17.92
N LEU A 300 13.26 15.05 -16.67
CA LEU A 300 11.96 14.74 -16.05
C LEU A 300 10.72 15.10 -16.88
N PRO A 301 10.64 16.24 -17.62
CA PRO A 301 9.47 16.54 -18.46
C PRO A 301 9.18 15.49 -19.53
N LEU A 302 10.18 14.70 -19.94
CA LEU A 302 10.02 13.60 -20.90
C LEU A 302 9.08 12.49 -20.40
N LEU A 303 8.82 12.38 -19.09
CA LEU A 303 7.79 11.47 -18.56
C LEU A 303 6.39 11.82 -19.06
N LEU A 304 6.19 13.08 -19.48
CA LEU A 304 4.91 13.62 -19.90
C LEU A 304 4.90 14.04 -21.37
N LEU A 305 5.97 14.68 -21.83
CA LEU A 305 6.04 15.31 -23.14
C LEU A 305 6.60 14.33 -24.18
N ASN A 306 5.95 14.27 -25.34
CA ASN A 306 6.39 13.47 -26.49
C ASN A 306 7.40 14.27 -27.33
N ILE A 307 8.58 14.50 -26.77
CA ILE A 307 9.72 15.07 -27.49
C ILE A 307 10.81 14.01 -27.65
N GLU A 308 11.82 14.31 -28.47
CA GLU A 308 12.92 13.39 -28.78
C GLU A 308 13.59 12.83 -27.52
N GLY A 309 13.84 11.51 -27.50
CA GLY A 309 14.41 10.81 -26.34
C GLY A 309 13.40 10.41 -25.25
N SER A 310 12.12 10.78 -25.36
CA SER A 310 11.11 10.49 -24.33
C SER A 310 10.84 9.00 -24.14
N GLU A 311 10.82 8.20 -25.20
CA GLU A 311 10.62 6.75 -25.12
C GLU A 311 11.69 6.07 -24.26
N LYS A 312 12.97 6.31 -24.61
CA LYS A 312 14.11 5.78 -23.84
C LYS A 312 14.06 6.26 -22.38
N PHE A 313 13.83 7.55 -22.15
CA PHE A 313 13.79 8.10 -20.78
C PHE A 313 12.68 7.46 -19.94
N ARG A 314 11.49 7.26 -20.50
CA ARG A 314 10.37 6.59 -19.80
C ARG A 314 10.71 5.14 -19.48
N CYS A 315 11.32 4.41 -20.42
CA CYS A 315 11.76 3.05 -20.17
C CYS A 315 12.80 3.00 -19.04
N ASP A 316 13.83 3.84 -19.09
CA ASP A 316 14.89 3.90 -18.09
C ASP A 316 14.34 4.27 -16.70
N PHE A 317 13.44 5.24 -16.64
CA PHE A 317 12.78 5.67 -15.41
C PHE A 317 11.94 4.55 -14.79
N TRP A 318 11.02 3.97 -15.55
CA TRP A 318 10.13 2.94 -15.00
C TRP A 318 10.87 1.64 -14.68
N LYS A 319 11.90 1.27 -15.46
CA LYS A 319 12.79 0.16 -15.10
C LYS A 319 13.49 0.40 -13.77
N THR A 320 13.99 1.63 -13.55
CA THR A 320 14.62 2.01 -12.27
C THR A 320 13.63 1.90 -11.13
N VAL A 321 12.44 2.50 -11.24
CA VAL A 321 11.37 2.43 -10.22
C VAL A 321 11.03 0.98 -9.88
N THR A 322 10.81 0.13 -10.88
CA THR A 322 10.52 -1.30 -10.68
C THR A 322 11.68 -2.02 -9.99
N LYS A 323 12.92 -1.69 -10.33
CA LYS A 323 14.11 -2.28 -9.69
C LYS A 323 14.20 -1.89 -8.22
N VAL A 324 14.07 -0.60 -7.88
CA VAL A 324 14.11 -0.13 -6.49
C VAL A 324 13.01 -0.79 -5.66
N TYR A 325 11.79 -0.82 -6.18
CA TYR A 325 10.68 -1.52 -5.52
C TYR A 325 10.97 -3.00 -5.30
N SER A 326 11.44 -3.71 -6.33
CA SER A 326 11.77 -5.13 -6.23
C SER A 326 12.92 -5.40 -5.23
N GLU A 327 13.94 -4.55 -5.22
CA GLU A 327 15.09 -4.66 -4.31
C GLU A 327 14.73 -4.36 -2.86
N ASN A 328 13.92 -3.34 -2.63
CA ASN A 328 13.62 -2.88 -1.28
C ASN A 328 12.42 -3.57 -0.66
N PHE A 329 11.40 -3.96 -1.43
CA PHE A 329 10.26 -4.70 -0.91
C PHE A 329 10.47 -6.21 -1.00
N HIS A 330 10.41 -6.76 -2.22
CA HIS A 330 10.38 -8.21 -2.44
C HIS A 330 11.68 -8.92 -2.03
N ASN A 331 12.85 -8.36 -2.38
CA ASN A 331 14.12 -8.98 -2.04
C ASN A 331 14.43 -8.91 -0.54
N GLN A 332 13.92 -7.91 0.19
CA GLN A 332 14.06 -7.89 1.66
C GLN A 332 13.23 -9.00 2.31
N ILE A 333 11.97 -9.17 1.89
CA ILE A 333 11.13 -10.29 2.35
C ILE A 333 11.81 -11.63 2.04
N LYS A 334 12.33 -11.80 0.80
CA LYS A 334 13.05 -13.01 0.40
C LYS A 334 14.31 -13.27 1.22
N ARG A 335 15.07 -12.23 1.62
CA ARG A 335 16.28 -12.40 2.45
C ARG A 335 15.92 -12.70 3.91
N TRP A 336 14.75 -12.25 4.35
CA TRP A 336 14.22 -12.47 5.68
C TRP A 336 13.70 -13.90 5.86
N SER A 337 12.97 -14.43 4.87
CA SER A 337 12.42 -15.80 4.84
C SER A 337 13.46 -16.83 4.42
#